data_AF-A0A7S0HLT9-F1
#
_entry.id   AF-A0A7S0HLT9-F1
#
_cell.length_a   1.000
_cell.length_b   1.000
_cell.length_c   1.000
_cell.angle_alpha   90.00
_cell.angle_beta   90.00
_cell.angle_gamma   90.00
#
_symmetry.space_group_name_H-M   'P 1'
#
loop_
_entity.id
_entity.type
_entity.pdbx_description
1 polymer ?
#
loop_
_entity_poly.entity_id
_entity_poly.type
_entity_poly.pdbx_seq_one_letter_code
_entity_poly.pdbx_strand_id
1 'polypeptide(L)'
;GSEGEGGGKKLFRIIKIKNRFDDESRDLEEGTGFRNLSLSLEVGWTSDEKTCHFVPVGAWERTEEVERHIVEVQIHLRHLYEVTKEGSHESYVFWRDLLAR
;
A
#
# COMPACT_ATOMS: atom_id res chain seq x y z
N GLY A 1 -22.55 11.39 -0.96
CA GLY A 1 -22.12 11.30 0.44
C GLY A 1 -22.55 9.96 0.97
N SER A 2 -21.62 9.16 1.46
CA SER A 2 -21.90 7.89 2.14
C SER A 2 -20.81 7.69 3.19
N GLU A 3 -21.11 8.14 4.40
CA GLU A 3 -20.39 7.79 5.62
C GLU A 3 -20.64 6.31 5.89
N GLY A 4 -19.60 5.50 5.69
CA GLY A 4 -19.61 4.09 6.06
C GLY A 4 -19.50 3.95 7.57
N GLU A 5 -20.44 3.20 8.14
CA GLU A 5 -20.57 2.87 9.55
C GLU A 5 -19.29 2.28 10.15
N GLY A 6 -18.83 2.92 11.23
CA GLY A 6 -17.61 2.60 11.96
C GLY A 6 -17.05 3.89 12.56
N GLY A 7 -17.64 4.36 13.66
CA GLY A 7 -17.34 5.66 14.31
C GLY A 7 -15.95 5.80 14.93
N GLY A 8 -14.92 5.22 14.31
CA GLY A 8 -13.51 5.43 14.63
C GLY A 8 -12.95 6.65 13.90
N LYS A 9 -12.01 7.35 14.54
CA LYS A 9 -11.28 8.44 13.88
C LYS A 9 -10.43 7.87 12.74
N LYS A 10 -10.52 8.45 11.54
CA LYS A 10 -9.71 8.03 10.38
C LYS A 10 -8.22 8.21 10.68
N LEU A 11 -7.46 7.11 10.70
CA LEU A 11 -6.03 7.10 11.05
C LEU A 11 -5.09 7.27 9.86
N PHE A 12 -5.61 7.07 8.65
CA PHE A 12 -4.82 7.13 7.42
C PHE A 12 -5.65 7.70 6.27
N ARG A 13 -4.99 8.21 5.24
CA ARG A 13 -5.64 8.55 3.96
C ARG A 13 -5.00 7.77 2.82
N ILE A 14 -5.80 7.40 1.83
CA ILE A 14 -5.31 6.73 0.63
C ILE A 14 -4.71 7.79 -0.28
N ILE A 15 -3.45 7.59 -0.68
CA ILE A 15 -2.72 8.47 -1.60
C ILE A 15 -2.74 7.92 -3.02
N LYS A 16 -2.59 6.60 -3.14
CA LYS A 16 -2.58 5.92 -4.43
C LYS A 16 -3.22 4.54 -4.31
N ILE A 17 -3.94 4.17 -5.36
CA ILE A 17 -4.46 2.82 -5.57
C ILE A 17 -3.85 2.34 -6.88
N LYS A 18 -3.20 1.18 -6.85
CA LYS A 18 -2.80 0.43 -8.04
C LYS A 18 -3.62 -0.83 -8.09
N ASN A 19 -4.61 -0.87 -8.98
CA ASN A 19 -5.39 -2.07 -9.20
C ASN A 19 -4.79 -2.84 -10.37
N ARG A 20 -4.11 -3.95 -10.13
CA ARG A 20 -3.58 -4.78 -11.21
C ARG A 20 -4.50 -5.93 -11.59
N PHE A 21 -5.66 -6.08 -10.94
CA PHE A 21 -6.66 -7.08 -11.33
C PHE A 21 -7.55 -6.61 -12.47
N ASP A 22 -7.58 -5.31 -12.72
CA ASP A 22 -8.34 -4.70 -13.80
C ASP A 22 -7.48 -4.69 -15.06
N ASP A 23 -7.99 -5.33 -16.11
CA ASP A 23 -7.29 -5.46 -17.39
C ASP A 23 -7.21 -4.12 -18.15
N GLU A 24 -8.02 -3.12 -17.79
CA GLU A 24 -7.93 -1.76 -18.34
C GLU A 24 -7.00 -0.85 -17.51
N SER A 25 -6.43 -1.36 -16.42
CA SER A 25 -5.59 -0.56 -15.54
C SER A 25 -4.23 -0.26 -16.17
N ARG A 26 -3.83 1.01 -16.10
CA ARG A 26 -2.45 1.43 -16.43
C ARG A 26 -1.37 0.80 -15.54
N ASP A 27 -1.77 0.25 -14.38
CA ASP A 27 -0.85 -0.42 -13.45
C ASP A 27 -0.76 -1.92 -13.75
N LEU A 28 -1.48 -2.43 -14.75
CA LEU A 28 -1.42 -3.81 -15.21
C LEU A 28 -0.03 -4.14 -15.76
N GLU A 29 0.53 -5.25 -15.30
CA GLU A 29 1.79 -5.79 -15.79
C GLU A 29 1.49 -7.07 -16.59
N GLU A 30 1.15 -6.91 -17.88
CA GLU A 30 0.76 -8.04 -18.75
C GLU A 30 1.87 -9.08 -18.87
N GLY A 31 3.11 -8.64 -19.05
CA GLY A 31 4.24 -9.52 -19.32
C GLY A 31 4.67 -10.41 -18.15
N THR A 32 4.31 -10.06 -16.91
CA THR A 32 4.68 -10.84 -15.72
C THR A 32 3.54 -11.72 -15.21
N GLY A 33 2.30 -11.51 -15.69
CA GLY A 33 1.10 -12.13 -15.13
C GLY A 33 0.85 -11.76 -13.66
N PHE A 34 1.60 -10.79 -13.11
CA PHE A 34 1.49 -10.38 -11.72
C PHE A 34 0.21 -9.61 -11.48
N ARG A 35 -0.50 -9.93 -10.40
CA ARG A 35 -1.82 -9.39 -10.08
C ARG A 35 -1.95 -9.17 -8.57
N ASN A 36 -2.15 -7.92 -8.17
CA ASN A 36 -2.47 -7.52 -6.81
C ASN A 36 -3.23 -6.18 -6.79
N LEU A 37 -3.77 -5.81 -5.63
CA LEU A 37 -4.26 -4.47 -5.35
C LEU A 37 -3.30 -3.84 -4.34
N SER A 38 -2.60 -2.78 -4.73
CA SER A 38 -1.72 -2.03 -3.83
C SER A 38 -2.36 -0.71 -3.42
N LEU A 39 -2.40 -0.47 -2.11
CA LEU A 39 -2.87 0.77 -1.49
C LEU A 39 -1.68 1.48 -0.85
N SER A 40 -1.34 2.67 -1.35
CA SER A 40 -0.41 3.56 -0.67
C SER A 40 -1.18 4.42 0.32
N LEU A 41 -0.96 4.19 1.60
CA LEU A 41 -1.62 4.87 2.71
C LEU A 41 -0.65 5.87 3.33
N GLU A 42 -1.06 7.10 3.53
CA GLU A 42 -0.34 8.02 4.40
C GLU A 42 -0.87 7.87 5.82
N VAL A 43 0.03 7.65 6.77
CA VAL A 43 -0.25 7.56 8.20
C VAL A 43 0.53 8.65 8.92
N GLY A 44 -0.09 9.24 9.94
CA GLY A 44 0.58 10.16 10.85
C GLY A 44 0.83 9.43 12.17
N TRP A 45 2.01 9.60 12.74
CA TRP A 45 2.35 9.06 14.05
C TRP A 45 3.22 10.02 14.84
N THR A 46 3.29 9.78 16.13
CA THR A 46 4.18 10.48 17.07
C THR A 46 4.69 9.45 18.08
N SER A 47 5.77 9.75 18.77
CA SER A 47 6.29 8.91 19.84
C SER A 47 6.59 9.71 21.09
N ASP A 48 6.29 9.13 22.23
CA ASP A 48 6.88 9.52 23.51
C ASP A 48 8.11 8.66 23.82
N GLU A 49 8.72 8.83 25.00
CA GLU A 49 9.93 8.09 25.42
C GLU A 49 9.78 6.55 25.41
N LYS A 50 8.56 6.01 25.28
CA LYS A 50 8.28 4.58 25.46
C LYS A 50 7.46 3.95 24.34
N THR A 51 6.69 4.74 23.58
CA THR A 51 5.66 4.20 22.69
C THR A 51 5.40 5.09 21.47
N CYS A 52 5.06 4.45 20.36
CA CYS A 52 4.59 5.11 19.14
C CYS A 52 3.06 5.05 19.06
N HIS A 53 2.44 6.16 18.68
CA HIS A 53 0.99 6.31 18.59
C HIS A 53 0.59 6.84 17.22
N PHE A 54 -0.41 6.23 16.60
CA PHE A 54 -1.02 6.79 15.39
C PHE A 54 -1.87 8.01 15.73
N VAL A 55 -1.70 9.07 14.93
CA VAL A 55 -2.44 10.31 15.05
C VAL A 55 -3.54 10.33 13.98
N PRO A 56 -4.81 10.62 14.34
CA PRO A 56 -5.88 10.75 13.36
C PRO A 56 -5.62 11.84 12.32
N VAL A 57 -6.04 11.60 11.07
CA VAL A 57 -5.82 12.50 9.92
C VAL A 57 -6.27 13.94 10.21
N GLY A 58 -7.42 14.11 10.88
CA GLY A 58 -7.96 15.44 11.19
C GLY A 58 -7.15 16.25 12.22
N ALA A 59 -6.17 15.63 12.89
CA ALA A 59 -5.32 16.26 13.89
C ALA A 59 -3.89 16.55 13.40
N TRP A 60 -3.48 16.04 12.23
CA TRP A 60 -2.09 16.17 11.75
C TRP A 60 -1.58 17.60 11.67
N GLU A 61 -2.42 18.54 11.23
CA GLU A 61 -2.00 19.95 11.08
C GLU A 61 -2.00 20.73 12.41
N ARG A 62 -2.54 20.16 13.49
CA ARG A 62 -2.66 20.81 14.81
C ARG A 62 -1.70 20.25 15.85
N THR A 63 -1.01 19.16 15.53
CA THR A 63 -0.07 18.50 16.42
C THR A 63 1.32 18.71 15.81
N GLU A 64 2.15 19.49 16.51
CA GLU A 64 3.44 19.98 15.98
C GLU A 64 4.45 18.84 15.71
N GLU A 65 4.32 17.71 16.41
CA GLU A 65 5.28 16.59 16.37
C GLU A 65 4.75 15.37 15.58
N VAL A 66 3.88 15.57 14.58
CA VAL A 66 3.38 14.48 13.74
C VAL A 66 4.33 14.21 12.59
N GLU A 67 4.94 13.03 12.61
CA GLU A 67 5.64 12.48 11.46
C GLU A 67 4.67 11.75 10.53
N ARG A 68 4.83 11.92 9.22
CA ARG A 68 3.97 11.31 8.19
C ARG A 68 4.77 10.34 7.35
N HIS A 69 4.24 9.14 7.16
CA HIS A 69 4.87 8.08 6.39
C HIS A 69 3.89 7.49 5.39
N ILE A 70 4.40 7.13 4.21
CA ILE A 70 3.64 6.34 3.24
C ILE A 70 3.94 4.87 3.48
N VAL A 71 2.90 4.10 3.77
CA VAL A 71 2.95 2.64 3.92
C VAL A 71 2.23 2.01 2.73
N GLU A 72 2.80 0.97 2.16
CA GLU A 72 2.15 0.19 1.11
C GLU A 72 1.47 -1.05 1.69
N VAL A 73 0.18 -1.21 1.43
CA VAL A 73 -0.59 -2.42 1.73
C VAL A 73 -0.90 -3.12 0.43
N GLN A 74 -0.38 -4.33 0.26
CA GLN A 74 -0.65 -5.16 -0.91
C GLN A 74 -1.64 -6.27 -0.59
N ILE A 75 -2.75 -6.29 -1.31
CA ILE A 75 -3.79 -7.31 -1.22
C ILE A 75 -3.60 -8.27 -2.38
N HIS A 76 -3.37 -9.53 -2.05
CA HIS A 76 -3.16 -10.61 -3.00
C HIS A 76 -4.30 -11.62 -2.89
N LEU A 77 -4.73 -12.17 -4.03
CA LEU A 77 -5.59 -13.35 -3.99
C LEU A 77 -4.72 -14.56 -3.65
N ARG A 78 -5.16 -15.35 -2.67
CA ARG A 78 -4.36 -16.45 -2.11
C ARG A 78 -3.79 -17.39 -3.17
N HIS A 79 -4.60 -17.78 -4.16
CA HIS A 79 -4.17 -18.70 -5.22
C HIS A 79 -3.07 -18.09 -6.11
N LEU A 80 -3.11 -16.78 -6.40
CA LEU A 80 -2.05 -16.11 -7.14
C LEU A 80 -0.81 -15.93 -6.28
N TYR A 81 -1.00 -15.55 -5.00
CA TYR A 81 0.09 -15.41 -4.05
C TYR A 81 0.88 -16.72 -3.89
N GLU A 82 0.19 -17.86 -3.78
CA GLU A 82 0.82 -19.18 -3.65
C GLU A 82 1.62 -19.56 -4.90
N VAL A 83 1.22 -19.12 -6.09
CA VAL A 83 1.98 -19.30 -7.34
C VAL A 83 3.18 -18.34 -7.41
N THR A 84 3.07 -17.13 -6.89
CA THR A 84 4.13 -16.11 -6.96
C THR A 84 5.12 -16.12 -5.78
N LYS A 85 4.77 -16.73 -4.65
CA LYS A 85 5.63 -16.68 -3.45
C LYS A 85 6.94 -17.46 -3.61
N GLU A 86 6.97 -18.48 -4.46
CA GLU A 86 8.16 -19.29 -4.76
C GLU A 86 8.76 -18.84 -6.10
N GLY A 87 10.01 -18.38 -6.09
CA GLY A 87 10.78 -18.06 -7.30
C GLY A 87 10.37 -16.79 -8.07
N SER A 88 9.22 -16.15 -7.77
CA SER A 88 8.81 -14.96 -8.55
C SER A 88 9.56 -13.69 -8.19
N HIS A 89 10.12 -13.56 -6.98
CA HIS A 89 11.02 -12.43 -6.69
C HIS A 89 12.31 -12.54 -7.51
N GLU A 90 12.93 -13.72 -7.55
CA GLU A 90 14.13 -13.99 -8.36
C GLU A 90 13.84 -13.84 -9.85
N SER A 91 12.70 -14.37 -10.33
CA SER A 91 12.28 -14.21 -11.72
C SER A 91 12.00 -12.74 -12.07
N TYR A 92 11.35 -11.99 -11.19
CA TYR A 92 11.11 -10.56 -11.37
C TYR A 92 12.41 -9.77 -11.40
N VAL A 93 13.35 -10.04 -10.47
CA VAL A 93 14.68 -9.41 -10.46
C VAL A 93 15.42 -9.71 -11.76
N PHE A 94 15.42 -10.97 -12.20
CA PHE A 94 16.03 -11.39 -13.46
C PHE A 94 15.43 -10.65 -14.67
N TRP A 95 14.10 -10.61 -14.79
CA TRP A 95 13.42 -9.92 -15.91
C TRP A 95 13.64 -8.40 -15.88
N ARG A 96 13.58 -7.78 -14.70
CA ARG A 96 13.86 -6.35 -14.53
C ARG A 96 15.30 -6.02 -14.96
N ASP A 97 16.27 -6.81 -14.52
CA ASP A 97 17.69 -6.57 -14.82
C ASP A 97 18.00 -6.85 -16.30
N LEU A 98 17.27 -7.77 -16.94
CA LEU A 98 17.35 -8.01 -18.38
C LEU A 98 16.78 -6.84 -19.21
N LEU A 99 15.67 -6.25 -18.78
CA LEU A 99 15.00 -5.13 -19.46
C LEU A 99 15.61 -3.75 -19.15
N ALA A 100 16.44 -3.65 -18.12
CA ALA A 100 17.17 -2.43 -17.75
C ALA A 100 18.53 -2.28 -18.46
N ARG A 101 18.89 -3.23 -19.33
CA ARG A 101 20.07 -3.20 -20.20
C ARG A 101 19.67 -2.82 -21.63
#